data_AF-A0A953Q6L9-F1
#
_entry.id   AF-A0A953Q6L9-F1
#
_cell.length_a   1.000
_cell.length_b   1.000
_cell.length_c   1.000
_cell.angle_alpha   90.00
_cell.angle_beta   90.00
_cell.angle_gamma   90.00
#
_symmetry.space_group_name_H-M   'P 1'
#
loop_
_entity.id
_entity.type
_entity.pdbx_description
1 polymer ?
#
loop_
_entity_poly.entity_id
_entity_poly.type
_entity_poly.pdbx_seq_one_letter_code
_entity_poly.pdbx_strand_id
1 'polypeptide(L)' 'MATTSLSPRLGTFQASGNFAIPADACISYQTLYQALQAFEADLHQHIHLENNILFPRAAEMEESTVAAAR' A
#
# COMPACT_ATOMS: atom_id res chain seq x y z
N MET A 1 -7.70 -19.88 10.53
CA MET A 1 -6.54 -19.49 9.71
C MET A 1 -7.07 -18.85 8.44
N ALA A 2 -7.36 -17.54 8.50
CA ALA A 2 -7.75 -16.77 7.32
C ALA A 2 -6.47 -16.15 6.76
N THR A 3 -6.21 -16.45 5.51
CA THR A 3 -5.01 -16.09 4.78
C THR A 3 -4.74 -14.59 4.81
N THR A 4 -3.55 -14.23 5.28
CA THR A 4 -2.92 -12.93 5.05
C THR A 4 -2.98 -12.56 3.56
N SER A 5 -3.50 -11.36 3.27
CA SER A 5 -3.39 -10.59 2.01
C SER A 5 -4.74 -10.22 1.39
N LEU A 6 -5.46 -9.35 2.09
CA LEU A 6 -6.40 -8.40 1.49
C LEU A 6 -6.40 -7.21 2.47
N SER A 7 -5.30 -6.46 2.48
CA SER A 7 -5.40 -5.05 2.88
C SER A 7 -6.58 -4.47 2.08
N PRO A 8 -7.53 -3.79 2.73
CA PRO A 8 -8.71 -3.31 2.03
C PRO A 8 -8.23 -2.47 0.86
N ARG A 9 -8.62 -2.87 -0.36
CA ARG A 9 -8.31 -2.16 -1.61
C ARG A 9 -8.44 -0.67 -1.35
N LEU A 10 -7.37 0.08 -1.63
CA LEU A 10 -7.31 1.49 -1.25
C LEU A 10 -8.50 2.20 -1.91
N GLY A 11 -9.06 3.24 -1.27
CA GLY A 11 -10.26 3.92 -1.79
C GLY A 11 -10.11 4.39 -3.25
N THR A 12 -8.87 4.61 -3.70
CA THR A 12 -8.49 4.91 -5.08
C THR A 12 -8.91 3.82 -6.08
N PHE A 13 -8.85 2.54 -5.72
CA PHE A 13 -9.28 1.43 -6.58
C PHE A 13 -10.79 1.50 -6.88
N GLN A 14 -11.60 1.77 -5.86
CA GLN A 14 -13.05 1.86 -6.03
C GLN A 14 -13.44 3.15 -6.77
N ALA A 15 -12.83 4.28 -6.41
CA ALA A 15 -13.12 5.57 -7.04
C ALA A 15 -12.75 5.63 -8.53
N SER A 16 -11.80 4.80 -8.97
CA SER A 16 -11.36 4.71 -10.38
C SER A 16 -12.11 3.64 -11.19
N GLY A 17 -13.12 2.98 -10.63
CA GLY A 17 -13.79 1.87 -11.32
C GLY A 17 -12.83 0.71 -11.62
N ASN A 18 -11.99 0.36 -10.64
CA ASN A 18 -10.98 -0.70 -10.73
C ASN A 18 -9.90 -0.42 -11.78
N PHE A 19 -9.58 0.86 -12.03
CA PHE A 19 -8.70 1.29 -13.11
C PHE A 19 -9.12 0.82 -14.51
N ALA A 20 -10.41 0.55 -14.74
CA ALA A 20 -10.91 0.17 -16.05
C ALA A 20 -10.79 1.36 -17.03
N ILE A 21 -10.07 1.16 -18.13
CA ILE A 21 -9.84 2.18 -19.16
C ILE A 21 -10.84 2.00 -20.30
N PRO A 22 -11.65 3.02 -20.64
CA PRO A 22 -12.53 2.98 -21.82
C PRO A 22 -11.74 2.84 -23.13
N ALA A 23 -12.33 2.16 -24.12
CA ALA A 23 -11.67 1.93 -25.42
C ALA A 23 -11.46 3.22 -26.24
N ASP A 24 -12.26 4.24 -25.97
CA ASP A 24 -12.23 5.56 -26.61
C ASP A 24 -11.41 6.60 -25.81
N ALA A 25 -10.76 6.19 -24.72
CA ALA A 25 -9.96 7.09 -23.90
C ALA A 25 -8.76 7.65 -24.67
N CYS A 26 -8.50 8.95 -24.51
CA CYS A 26 -7.30 9.58 -25.07
C CYS A 26 -6.03 9.06 -24.39
N ILE A 27 -4.89 9.16 -25.08
CA ILE A 27 -3.60 8.61 -24.62
C ILE A 27 -3.25 9.07 -23.20
N SER A 28 -3.45 10.36 -22.87
CA SER A 28 -3.15 10.89 -21.54
C SER A 28 -3.99 10.26 -20.44
N TYR A 29 -5.25 9.95 -20.70
CA TYR A 29 -6.12 9.26 -19.75
C TYR A 29 -5.66 7.82 -19.53
N GLN A 30 -5.28 7.11 -20.61
CA GLN A 30 -4.76 5.75 -20.52
C GLN A 30 -3.47 5.71 -19.67
N THR A 31 -2.52 6.61 -19.96
CA THR A 31 -1.27 6.73 -19.22
C THR A 31 -1.50 7.03 -17.73
N LEU A 32 -2.44 7.93 -17.42
CA LEU A 32 -2.80 8.25 -16.04
C LEU A 32 -3.29 7.01 -15.27
N TYR A 33 -4.23 6.26 -15.86
CA TYR A 33 -4.83 5.10 -15.19
C TYR A 33 -3.82 3.96 -14.99
N GLN A 34 -2.93 3.75 -15.96
CA GLN A 34 -1.82 2.79 -15.81
C GLN A 34 -0.86 3.20 -14.69
N ALA A 35 -0.49 4.49 -14.62
CA ALA A 35 0.37 5.00 -13.56
C ALA A 35 -0.30 4.92 -12.18
N LEU A 36 -1.60 5.21 -12.09
CA LEU A 36 -2.37 5.08 -10.84
C LEU A 36 -2.43 3.63 -10.35
N GLN A 37 -2.60 2.67 -11.25
CA GLN A 37 -2.60 1.25 -10.89
C GLN A 37 -1.24 0.81 -10.33
N ALA A 38 -0.13 1.22 -10.97
CA ALA A 38 1.21 0.93 -10.47
C ALA A 38 1.45 1.59 -9.10
N PHE A 39 1.06 2.86 -8.96
CA PHE A 39 1.19 3.60 -7.71
C PHE A 39 0.40 2.96 -6.56
N GLU A 40 -0.82 2.48 -6.80
CA GLU A 40 -1.62 1.80 -5.78
C GLU A 40 -0.94 0.52 -5.28
N ALA A 41 -0.41 -0.29 -6.20
CA ALA A 41 0.32 -1.52 -5.85
C ALA A 41 1.57 -1.22 -5.01
N ASP A 42 2.35 -0.22 -5.40
CA ASP A 42 3.55 0.19 -4.66
C ASP A 42 3.18 0.71 -3.26
N LEU A 43 2.11 1.50 -3.16
CA LEU A 43 1.65 2.04 -1.89
C LEU A 43 1.15 0.95 -0.94
N HIS A 44 0.48 -0.09 -1.46
CA HIS A 44 0.11 -1.25 -0.65
C HIS A 44 1.33 -2.00 -0.12
N GLN A 45 2.34 -2.21 -0.97
CA GLN A 45 3.59 -2.84 -0.54
C GLN A 45 4.28 -2.00 0.53
N HIS A 46 4.33 -0.68 0.36
CA HIS A 46 4.91 0.24 1.33
C HIS A 46 4.22 0.13 2.69
N ILE A 47 2.88 0.24 2.74
CA ILE A 47 2.10 0.10 3.98
C ILE A 47 2.31 -1.26 4.63
N HIS A 48 2.41 -2.34 3.85
CA HIS A 48 2.67 -3.67 4.39
C HIS A 48 4.03 -3.75 5.09
N LEU A 49 5.08 -3.24 4.45
CA LEU A 49 6.43 -3.21 5.01
C LEU A 49 6.46 -2.38 6.30
N GLU A 50 5.80 -1.23 6.32
CA GLU A 50 5.73 -0.38 7.50
C GLU A 50 5.01 -1.08 8.66
N ASN A 51 3.75 -1.45 8.45
CA ASN A 51 2.88 -1.94 9.52
C ASN A 51 3.28 -3.31 10.05
N ASN A 52 3.83 -4.18 9.20
CA ASN A 52 4.06 -5.58 9.57
C ASN A 52 5.53 -5.89 9.81
N ILE A 53 6.46 -5.00 9.44
CA ILE A 53 7.89 -5.26 9.58
C ILE A 53 8.60 -4.12 10.30
N LEU A 54 8.54 -2.90 9.77
CA LEU A 54 9.36 -1.81 10.27
C LEU A 54 8.88 -1.30 11.63
N PHE A 55 7.57 -1.04 11.80
CA PHE A 55 7.04 -0.51 13.05
C PHE A 55 7.14 -1.50 14.22
N PRO A 56 6.83 -2.80 14.07
CA PRO A 56 7.03 -3.76 15.16
C PRO A 56 8.49 -3.83 15.61
N ARG A 57 9.43 -3.89 14.67
CA ARG A 57 10.87 -3.92 14.99
C ARG A 57 11.34 -2.64 15.66
N ALA A 58 10.86 -1.48 15.21
CA ALA A 58 11.20 -0.21 15.83
C ALA A 58 10.72 -0.14 17.28
N ALA A 59 9.50 -0.62 17.57
CA ALA A 59 8.98 -0.69 18.93
C ALA A 59 9.80 -1.63 19.83
N GLU A 60 10.14 -2.83 19.35
CA GLU A 60 11.02 -3.78 20.07
C GLU A 60 12.40 -3.15 20.38
N MET A 61 12.97 -2.43 19.40
CA MET A 61 14.24 -1.73 19.59
C MET A 61 14.11 -0.62 20.64
N GLU A 62 13.06 0.21 20.57
CA GLU A 62 12.79 1.26 21.56
C GLU A 62 12.70 0.68 22.97
N GLU A 63 11.90 -0.37 23.17
CA GLU A 63 11.77 -1.05 24.46
C GLU A 63 13.12 -1.55 24.99
N SER A 64 13.94 -2.17 24.13
CA SER A 64 15.26 -2.68 24.52
C SER A 64 16.23 -1.56 24.94
N THR A 65 16.19 -0.42 24.26
CA THR A 65 17.05 0.73 24.57
C THR A 65 16.62 1.44 25.86
N VAL A 66 15.30 1.56 26.09
CA VAL A 66 14.75 2.12 27.32
C VAL A 66 15.02 1.19 28.50
N ALA A 67 14.92 -0.13 28.34
CA ALA A 67 15.25 -1.09 29.38
C ALA A 67 16.74 -1.07 29.75
N ALA A 68 17.64 -0.92 28.77
CA ALA A 68 19.08 -0.81 29.02
C ALA A 68 19.50 0.52 29.70
N ALA A 69 18.67 1.55 29.60
CA ALA A 69 18.90 2.87 30.20
C ALA A 69 18.26 3.05 31.59
N ARG A 70 17.49 2.06 32.07
CA ARG A 70 16.87 2.02 33.41
C ARG A 70 17.70 1.16 34.36
#